data_AF-A0A0A9WV66-F1
#
_entry.id   AF-A0A0A9WV66-F1
#
_cell.length_a   1.000
_cell.length_b   1.000
_cell.length_c   1.000
_cell.angle_alpha   90.00
_cell.angle_beta   90.00
_cell.angle_gamma   90.00
#
_symmetry.space_group_name_H-M   'P 1'
#
loop_
_entity.id
_entity.type
_entity.pdbx_description
1 polymer ?
#
loop_
_entity_poly.entity_id
_entity_poly.type
_entity_poly.pdbx_seq_one_letter_code
_entity_poly.pdbx_strand_id
1 'polypeptide(L)'
;MPKTAPRIPDIDLENWMGNLPENIKEKSLTWLSIPGSHNSGTCDLSSEAGNDAFCVNIPMFARPWATCQRFPITYQLEHGIRYLDFRLDFDSTKDRFFITHFLRSKSSPKTCLESVRIFLEEHPKEVVIIDFQHFYHFSDSLKDQFLAGVLDLFESMVCPVPNEDQLLTLAYMQANGFQS
;
A
#
# COMPACT_ATOMS: atom_id res chain seq x y z
N MET A 1 -7.50 -14.36 43.83
CA MET A 1 -7.89 -13.16 43.07
C MET A 1 -7.41 -13.36 41.64
N PRO A 2 -8.29 -13.44 40.62
CA PRO A 2 -7.83 -13.49 39.24
C PRO A 2 -7.26 -12.12 38.87
N LYS A 3 -6.02 -12.08 38.39
CA LYS A 3 -5.43 -10.88 37.80
C LYS A 3 -6.13 -10.67 36.47
N THR A 4 -7.01 -9.68 36.40
CA THR A 4 -7.52 -9.18 35.12
C THR A 4 -6.35 -8.65 34.31
N ALA A 5 -6.15 -9.18 33.11
CA ALA A 5 -5.16 -8.64 32.17
C ALA A 5 -5.40 -7.13 32.02
N PRO A 6 -4.34 -6.29 31.99
CA PRO A 6 -4.50 -4.86 31.79
C PRO A 6 -5.27 -4.63 30.50
N ARG A 7 -6.33 -3.82 30.58
CA ARG A 7 -7.09 -3.36 29.41
C ARG A 7 -6.10 -2.59 28.54
N ILE A 8 -5.80 -3.11 27.36
CA ILE A 8 -5.06 -2.35 26.35
C ILE A 8 -5.95 -1.11 26.08
N PRO A 9 -5.43 0.13 26.23
CA PRO A 9 -6.21 1.31 25.90
C PRO A 9 -6.72 1.19 24.47
N ASP A 10 -7.92 1.71 24.16
CA ASP A 10 -8.41 1.74 22.79
C ASP A 10 -7.36 2.43 21.92
N ILE A 11 -6.67 1.64 21.10
CA ILE A 11 -5.64 2.13 20.19
C ILE A 11 -6.39 2.77 19.03
N ASP A 12 -6.16 4.06 18.80
CA ASP A 12 -6.57 4.75 17.59
C ASP A 12 -5.72 4.22 16.43
N LEU A 13 -6.26 3.21 15.73
CA LEU A 13 -5.61 2.53 14.61
C LEU A 13 -5.50 3.42 13.38
N GLU A 14 -6.37 4.41 13.24
CA GLU A 14 -6.36 5.33 12.12
C GLU A 14 -5.22 6.35 12.26
N ASN A 15 -4.83 6.72 13.48
CA ASN A 15 -3.82 7.76 13.74
C ASN A 15 -2.63 7.25 14.57
N TRP A 16 -2.30 5.96 14.50
CA TRP A 16 -1.34 5.37 15.42
C TRP A 16 0.08 5.94 15.27
N MET A 17 0.53 6.27 14.05
CA MET A 17 1.87 6.85 13.84
C MET A 17 1.95 8.28 14.39
N GLY A 18 0.89 9.07 14.22
CA GLY A 18 0.75 10.42 14.76
C GLY A 18 0.70 10.45 16.29
N ASN A 19 0.18 9.38 16.90
CA ASN A 19 0.05 9.22 18.35
C ASN A 19 1.28 8.60 19.03
N LEU A 20 2.32 8.21 18.28
CA LEU A 20 3.58 7.72 18.86
C LEU A 20 4.27 8.79 19.72
N PRO A 21 5.00 8.41 20.77
CA PRO A 21 5.86 9.33 21.51
C PRO A 21 6.93 9.96 20.60
N GLU A 22 7.28 11.22 20.83
CA GLU A 22 8.24 11.97 19.99
C GLU A 22 9.61 11.27 19.90
N ASN A 23 10.10 10.70 21.00
CA ASN A 23 11.38 9.96 21.01
C ASN A 23 11.36 8.69 20.13
N ILE A 24 10.17 8.18 19.77
CA ILE A 24 9.98 7.07 18.83
C ILE A 24 9.87 7.61 17.40
N LYS A 25 9.18 8.73 17.19
CA LYS A 25 9.08 9.38 15.87
C LYS A 25 10.42 9.85 15.33
N GLU A 26 11.38 10.15 16.21
CA GLU A 26 12.76 10.50 15.86
C GLU A 26 13.63 9.29 15.50
N LYS A 27 13.16 8.05 15.72
CA LYS A 27 13.87 6.85 15.28
C LYS A 27 13.68 6.66 13.78
N SER A 28 14.64 5.97 13.15
CA SER A 28 14.50 5.54 11.77
C SER A 28 13.22 4.72 11.61
N LEU A 29 12.50 4.90 10.50
CA LEU A 29 11.32 4.09 10.16
C LEU A 29 11.62 2.58 10.21
N THR A 30 12.87 2.19 9.89
CA THR A 30 13.32 0.78 9.94
C THR A 30 13.31 0.17 11.35
N TRP A 31 13.21 1.00 12.39
CA TRP A 31 13.11 0.57 13.79
C TRP A 31 11.66 0.45 14.27
N LEU A 32 10.69 0.88 13.46
CA LEU A 32 9.28 0.77 13.79
C LEU A 32 8.73 -0.58 13.35
N SER A 33 7.85 -1.15 14.18
CA SER A 33 7.02 -2.28 13.75
C SER A 33 5.83 -1.73 12.98
N ILE A 34 5.91 -1.77 11.65
CA ILE A 34 4.89 -1.25 10.75
C ILE A 34 4.07 -2.43 10.21
N PRO A 35 2.76 -2.52 10.51
CA PRO A 35 1.93 -3.57 9.95
C PRO A 35 1.70 -3.34 8.44
N GLY A 36 1.86 -4.41 7.67
CA GLY A 36 1.71 -4.40 6.22
C GLY A 36 0.77 -5.48 5.73
N SER A 37 0.24 -5.31 4.52
CA SER A 37 -0.56 -6.33 3.84
C SER A 37 0.15 -6.80 2.57
N HIS A 38 0.32 -8.12 2.45
CA HIS A 38 0.88 -8.75 1.24
C HIS A 38 -0.19 -8.83 0.15
N ASN A 39 0.18 -8.52 -1.10
CA ASN A 39 -0.74 -8.42 -2.24
C ASN A 39 -2.02 -7.63 -1.88
N SER A 40 -1.85 -6.39 -1.41
CA SER A 40 -2.86 -5.58 -0.71
C SER A 40 -4.16 -5.41 -1.49
N GLY A 41 -4.08 -5.28 -2.81
CA GLY A 41 -5.22 -5.01 -3.70
C GLY A 41 -5.98 -6.26 -4.18
N THR A 42 -5.86 -7.41 -3.51
CA THR A 42 -6.47 -8.67 -4.00
C THR A 42 -7.92 -8.91 -3.53
N CYS A 43 -8.58 -7.92 -2.91
CA CYS A 43 -9.95 -8.05 -2.43
C CYS A 43 -11.00 -8.10 -3.55
N ASP A 44 -10.71 -7.53 -4.73
CA ASP A 44 -11.66 -7.34 -5.82
C ASP A 44 -11.28 -8.12 -7.11
N LEU A 45 -10.47 -9.17 -6.98
CA LEU A 45 -10.03 -9.99 -8.11
C LEU A 45 -11.20 -10.48 -8.97
N SER A 46 -11.02 -10.32 -10.28
CA SER A 46 -11.89 -10.82 -11.34
C SER A 46 -11.65 -12.29 -11.65
N SER A 47 -12.30 -12.82 -12.69
CA SER A 47 -12.01 -14.15 -13.23
C SER A 47 -11.01 -14.09 -14.40
N GLU A 48 -10.46 -12.92 -14.71
CA GLU A 48 -9.44 -12.78 -15.75
C GLU A 48 -8.10 -13.25 -15.21
N ALA A 49 -7.45 -14.15 -15.94
CA ALA A 49 -6.13 -14.63 -15.57
C ALA A 49 -5.10 -13.49 -15.62
N GLY A 50 -4.31 -13.40 -14.56
CA GLY A 50 -3.11 -12.60 -14.52
C GLY A 50 -1.98 -13.31 -15.24
N ASN A 51 -1.00 -12.53 -15.69
CA ASN A 51 0.16 -13.07 -16.39
C ASN A 51 1.15 -13.84 -15.49
N ASP A 52 0.96 -13.79 -14.18
CA ASP A 52 1.68 -14.56 -13.18
C ASP A 52 1.03 -15.92 -12.86
N ALA A 53 -0.08 -16.26 -13.52
CA ALA A 53 -0.76 -17.54 -13.36
C ALA A 53 0.06 -18.69 -13.98
N PHE A 54 0.77 -19.45 -13.16
CA PHE A 54 1.69 -20.48 -13.65
C PHE A 54 1.00 -21.70 -14.27
N CYS A 55 -0.28 -22.00 -13.96
CA CYS A 55 -0.91 -23.26 -14.38
C CYS A 55 -2.45 -23.30 -14.36
N VAL A 56 -3.16 -22.18 -14.19
CA VAL A 56 -4.61 -22.23 -13.94
C VAL A 56 -5.41 -21.86 -15.18
N ASN A 57 -5.60 -22.82 -16.08
CA ASN A 57 -6.57 -22.71 -17.20
C ASN A 57 -8.04 -22.66 -16.72
N ILE A 58 -8.28 -22.58 -15.41
CA ILE A 58 -9.62 -22.50 -14.81
C ILE A 58 -9.60 -21.48 -13.65
N PRO A 59 -10.00 -20.23 -13.90
CA PRO A 59 -9.99 -19.14 -12.91
C PRO A 59 -10.69 -19.46 -11.57
N MET A 60 -11.70 -20.34 -11.60
CA MET A 60 -12.41 -20.78 -10.39
C MET A 60 -11.50 -21.45 -9.35
N PHE A 61 -10.48 -22.20 -9.80
CA PHE A 61 -9.54 -22.86 -8.90
C PHE A 61 -8.38 -21.95 -8.48
N ALA A 62 -8.12 -20.85 -9.21
CA ALA A 62 -7.06 -19.90 -8.87
C ALA A 62 -7.44 -19.01 -7.68
N ARG A 63 -8.71 -18.61 -7.59
CA ARG A 63 -9.16 -17.58 -6.64
C ARG A 63 -8.79 -17.82 -5.16
N PRO A 64 -8.91 -19.05 -4.61
CA PRO A 64 -8.49 -19.32 -3.22
C PRO A 64 -6.99 -19.13 -2.96
N TRP A 65 -6.17 -19.24 -4.00
CA TRP A 65 -4.72 -19.04 -3.94
C TRP A 65 -4.29 -17.61 -4.33
N ALA A 66 -5.17 -16.92 -5.06
CA ALA A 66 -5.00 -15.56 -5.56
C ALA A 66 -5.36 -14.49 -4.51
N THR A 67 -6.45 -14.68 -3.76
CA THR A 67 -6.93 -13.68 -2.80
C THR A 67 -6.15 -13.72 -1.49
N CYS A 68 -5.33 -12.69 -1.21
CA CYS A 68 -4.63 -12.52 0.06
C CYS A 68 -5.38 -11.60 1.03
N GLN A 69 -6.13 -10.62 0.51
CA GLN A 69 -6.90 -9.66 1.30
C GLN A 69 -8.39 -9.73 1.00
N ARG A 70 -9.24 -9.54 2.01
CA ARG A 70 -10.71 -9.52 1.85
C ARG A 70 -11.31 -8.12 1.86
N PHE A 71 -10.55 -7.14 2.31
CA PHE A 71 -11.03 -5.78 2.56
C PHE A 71 -10.36 -4.77 1.61
N PRO A 72 -11.06 -3.69 1.23
CA PRO A 72 -10.49 -2.63 0.39
C PRO A 72 -9.37 -1.88 1.12
N ILE A 73 -8.58 -1.11 0.36
CA ILE A 73 -7.43 -0.35 0.89
C ILE A 73 -7.83 0.60 2.01
N THR A 74 -8.93 1.36 1.86
CA THR A 74 -9.44 2.26 2.91
C THR A 74 -9.59 1.53 4.24
N TYR A 75 -10.28 0.39 4.25
CA TYR A 75 -10.48 -0.41 5.47
C TYR A 75 -9.15 -0.92 6.04
N GLN A 76 -8.21 -1.35 5.19
CA GLN A 76 -6.88 -1.79 5.66
C GLN A 76 -6.15 -0.64 6.39
N LEU A 77 -6.18 0.57 5.82
CA LEU A 77 -5.55 1.76 6.40
C LEU A 77 -6.23 2.19 7.70
N GLU A 78 -7.57 2.20 7.74
CA GLU A 78 -8.34 2.51 8.96
C GLU A 78 -8.04 1.53 10.11
N HIS A 79 -7.63 0.31 9.77
CA HIS A 79 -7.28 -0.74 10.74
C HIS A 79 -5.76 -0.84 10.97
N GLY A 80 -5.02 0.22 10.65
CA GLY A 80 -3.63 0.43 11.05
C GLY A 80 -2.57 0.01 10.05
N ILE A 81 -2.93 -0.59 8.90
CA ILE A 81 -1.96 -0.96 7.85
C ILE A 81 -1.28 0.30 7.31
N ARG A 82 0.06 0.26 7.18
CA ARG A 82 0.88 1.36 6.65
C ARG A 82 1.95 0.90 5.67
N TYR A 83 1.96 -0.38 5.31
CA TYR A 83 2.75 -0.91 4.21
C TYR A 83 1.83 -1.67 3.24
N LEU A 84 1.80 -1.24 1.99
CA LEU A 84 0.97 -1.82 0.95
C LEU A 84 1.85 -2.40 -0.16
N ASP A 85 1.65 -3.67 -0.48
CA ASP A 85 2.34 -4.40 -1.54
C ASP A 85 1.38 -4.57 -2.74
N PHE A 86 1.72 -3.90 -3.85
CA PHE A 86 0.99 -3.99 -5.11
C PHE A 86 1.82 -4.68 -6.18
N ARG A 87 1.24 -5.71 -6.78
CA ARG A 87 1.76 -6.35 -8.01
C ARG A 87 0.99 -5.88 -9.22
N LEU A 88 1.70 -5.47 -10.26
CA LEU A 88 1.08 -4.78 -11.40
C LEU A 88 1.16 -5.60 -12.68
N ASP A 89 0.09 -5.52 -13.47
CA ASP A 89 0.01 -6.09 -14.81
C ASP A 89 -0.56 -5.06 -15.78
N PHE A 90 -0.12 -5.12 -17.03
CA PHE A 90 -0.66 -4.28 -18.10
C PHE A 90 -1.21 -5.15 -19.23
N ASP A 91 -2.42 -4.83 -19.68
CA ASP A 91 -3.03 -5.46 -20.84
C ASP A 91 -3.05 -4.47 -22.01
N SER A 92 -2.16 -4.69 -22.98
CA SER A 92 -2.05 -3.84 -24.18
C SER A 92 -3.27 -3.90 -25.09
N THR A 93 -4.08 -4.97 -25.01
CA THR A 93 -5.33 -5.07 -25.80
C THR A 93 -6.44 -4.20 -25.23
N LYS A 94 -6.38 -3.91 -23.92
CA LYS A 94 -7.31 -3.05 -23.19
C LYS A 94 -6.74 -1.66 -22.88
N ASP A 95 -5.46 -1.46 -23.15
CA ASP A 95 -4.67 -0.28 -22.80
C ASP A 95 -4.85 0.13 -21.34
N ARG A 96 -4.66 -0.83 -20.41
CA ARG A 96 -5.04 -0.67 -19.02
C ARG A 96 -4.14 -1.40 -18.03
N PHE A 97 -3.89 -0.75 -16.89
CA PHE A 97 -3.22 -1.31 -15.71
C PHE A 97 -4.16 -2.06 -14.77
N PHE A 98 -3.63 -3.11 -14.15
CA PHE A 98 -4.30 -3.98 -13.18
C PHE A 98 -3.40 -4.24 -11.97
N ILE A 99 -4.03 -4.53 -10.83
CA ILE A 99 -3.36 -5.24 -9.74
C ILE A 99 -3.51 -6.74 -10.05
N THR A 100 -2.48 -7.54 -9.82
CA THR A 100 -2.50 -8.98 -10.13
C THR A 100 -1.97 -9.85 -9.01
N HIS A 101 -2.57 -11.03 -8.85
CA HIS A 101 -1.96 -12.17 -8.18
C HIS A 101 -2.67 -13.43 -8.69
N PHE A 102 -2.12 -14.10 -9.70
CA PHE A 102 -2.75 -15.13 -10.56
C PHE A 102 -4.01 -14.69 -11.32
N LEU A 103 -4.78 -13.74 -10.80
CA LEU A 103 -5.96 -13.14 -11.40
C LEU A 103 -5.79 -11.62 -11.36
N ARG A 104 -6.42 -10.93 -12.32
CA ARG A 104 -6.43 -9.46 -12.36
C ARG A 104 -7.54 -8.87 -11.49
N SER A 105 -7.28 -7.73 -10.87
CA SER A 105 -8.27 -6.92 -10.17
C SER A 105 -9.35 -6.40 -11.13
N LYS A 106 -10.54 -6.11 -10.60
CA LYS A 106 -11.57 -5.39 -11.37
C LYS A 106 -11.31 -3.90 -11.40
N SER A 107 -10.76 -3.35 -10.32
CA SER A 107 -10.42 -1.94 -10.19
C SER A 107 -9.03 -1.66 -10.76
N SER A 108 -8.78 -0.41 -11.13
CA SER A 108 -7.44 0.02 -11.55
C SER A 108 -6.54 0.25 -10.32
N PRO A 109 -5.20 0.13 -10.46
CA PRO A 109 -4.28 0.54 -9.40
C PRO A 109 -4.52 1.98 -8.94
N LYS A 110 -4.86 2.89 -9.88
CA LYS A 110 -5.19 4.28 -9.57
C LYS A 110 -6.29 4.42 -8.53
N THR A 111 -7.36 3.62 -8.63
CA THR A 111 -8.47 3.64 -7.65
C THR A 111 -8.01 3.28 -6.24
N CYS A 112 -7.09 2.31 -6.11
CA CYS A 112 -6.49 1.97 -4.83
C CYS A 112 -5.61 3.11 -4.30
N LEU A 113 -4.81 3.74 -5.16
CA LEU A 113 -3.94 4.86 -4.77
C LEU A 113 -4.72 6.12 -4.41
N GLU A 114 -5.83 6.40 -5.10
CA GLU A 114 -6.77 7.48 -4.72
C GLU A 114 -7.33 7.25 -3.30
N SER A 115 -7.61 5.99 -2.94
CA SER A 115 -8.04 5.63 -1.58
C SER A 115 -6.94 5.91 -0.55
N VAL A 116 -5.67 5.67 -0.91
CA VAL A 116 -4.52 6.03 -0.06
C VAL A 116 -4.40 7.55 0.07
N ARG A 117 -4.51 8.30 -1.03
CA ARG A 117 -4.45 9.77 -1.01
C ARG A 117 -5.50 10.36 -0.07
N ILE A 118 -6.76 9.93 -0.21
CA ILE A 118 -7.87 10.41 0.65
C ILE A 118 -7.55 10.13 2.12
N PHE A 119 -7.11 8.92 2.45
CA PHE A 119 -6.69 8.60 3.81
C PHE A 119 -5.55 9.50 4.31
N LEU A 120 -4.52 9.76 3.50
CA LEU A 120 -3.43 10.64 3.89
C LEU A 120 -3.88 12.10 4.08
N GLU A 121 -4.82 12.59 3.27
CA GLU A 121 -5.43 13.92 3.44
C GLU A 121 -6.21 14.04 4.75
N GLU A 122 -6.95 12.99 5.14
CA GLU A 122 -7.72 12.93 6.39
C GLU A 122 -6.83 12.71 7.63
N HIS A 123 -5.67 12.08 7.46
CA HIS A 123 -4.75 11.69 8.53
C HIS A 123 -3.33 12.25 8.30
N PRO A 124 -3.10 13.58 8.44
CA PRO A 124 -1.89 14.28 8.00
C PRO A 124 -0.59 13.89 8.73
N LYS A 125 -0.68 13.10 9.80
CA LYS A 125 0.50 12.60 10.55
C LYS A 125 0.84 11.15 10.23
N GLU A 126 0.03 10.49 9.41
CA GLU A 126 0.26 9.12 9.00
C GLU A 126 1.13 9.07 7.75
N VAL A 127 1.90 7.99 7.64
CA VAL A 127 2.79 7.71 6.50
C VAL A 127 2.47 6.33 5.97
N VAL A 128 2.22 6.20 4.67
CA VAL A 128 1.95 4.92 4.01
C VAL A 128 3.09 4.59 3.05
N ILE A 129 3.77 3.48 3.31
CA ILE A 129 4.79 2.93 2.42
C ILE A 129 4.08 2.13 1.33
N ILE A 130 4.26 2.54 0.08
CA ILE A 130 3.68 1.86 -1.08
C ILE A 130 4.81 1.16 -1.85
N ASP A 131 4.73 -0.17 -1.91
CA ASP A 131 5.67 -1.02 -2.62
C ASP A 131 5.03 -1.55 -3.91
N PHE A 132 5.53 -1.09 -5.05
CA PHE A 132 5.16 -1.63 -6.35
C PHE A 132 6.12 -2.76 -6.73
N GLN A 133 5.72 -3.98 -6.38
CA GLN A 133 6.42 -5.19 -6.79
C GLN A 133 5.99 -5.60 -8.19
N HIS A 134 6.88 -6.26 -8.94
CA HIS A 134 6.60 -6.90 -10.24
C HIS A 134 5.77 -6.08 -11.26
N PHE A 135 6.39 -5.72 -12.37
CA PHE A 135 5.72 -4.99 -13.47
C PHE A 135 5.49 -5.93 -14.67
N TYR A 136 4.45 -6.75 -14.64
CA TYR A 136 4.16 -7.71 -15.72
C TYR A 136 3.65 -7.01 -16.98
N HIS A 137 4.29 -7.30 -18.12
CA HIS A 137 3.96 -6.70 -19.43
C HIS A 137 4.12 -5.18 -19.51
N PHE A 138 5.01 -4.62 -18.68
CA PHE A 138 5.44 -3.24 -18.81
C PHE A 138 6.65 -3.16 -19.74
N SER A 139 6.62 -2.18 -20.64
CA SER A 139 7.85 -1.61 -21.19
C SER A 139 8.42 -0.57 -20.22
N ASP A 140 9.69 -0.20 -20.39
CA ASP A 140 10.31 0.86 -19.56
C ASP A 140 9.52 2.17 -19.67
N SER A 141 9.13 2.57 -20.89
CA SER A 141 8.31 3.78 -21.11
C SER A 141 6.95 3.71 -20.41
N LEU A 142 6.34 2.52 -20.33
CA LEU A 142 5.06 2.36 -19.65
C LEU A 142 5.22 2.42 -18.14
N LYS A 143 6.33 1.88 -17.61
CA LYS A 143 6.69 1.98 -16.21
C LYS A 143 6.93 3.44 -15.82
N ASP A 144 7.65 4.20 -16.65
CA ASP A 144 7.87 5.63 -16.44
C ASP A 144 6.55 6.41 -16.45
N GLN A 145 5.65 6.10 -17.39
CA GLN A 145 4.32 6.70 -17.44
C GLN A 145 3.49 6.38 -16.18
N PHE A 146 3.53 5.13 -15.71
CA PHE A 146 2.85 4.73 -14.50
C PHE A 146 3.39 5.49 -13.29
N LEU A 147 4.72 5.52 -13.12
CA LEU A 147 5.37 6.22 -12.01
C LEU A 147 5.10 7.73 -12.05
N ALA A 148 5.13 8.36 -13.23
CA ALA A 148 4.74 9.76 -13.37
C ALA A 148 3.30 9.99 -12.89
N GLY A 149 2.36 9.10 -13.25
CA GLY A 149 0.99 9.18 -12.76
C GLY A 149 0.84 8.99 -11.24
N VAL A 150 1.71 8.18 -10.62
CA VAL A 150 1.77 8.05 -9.15
C VAL A 150 2.28 9.34 -8.52
N LEU A 151 3.38 9.90 -9.05
CA LEU A 151 3.96 11.15 -8.55
C LEU A 151 2.97 12.33 -8.69
N ASP A 152 2.26 12.42 -9.82
CA ASP A 152 1.21 13.42 -10.03
C ASP A 152 0.02 13.22 -9.08
N LEU A 153 -0.25 11.99 -8.66
CA LEU A 153 -1.36 11.70 -7.74
C LEU A 153 -1.01 12.04 -6.29
N PHE A 154 0.24 11.89 -5.85
CA PHE A 154 0.62 12.20 -4.46
C PHE A 154 1.25 13.59 -4.30
N GLU A 155 1.71 14.20 -5.39
CA GLU A 155 2.23 15.57 -5.45
C GLU A 155 3.27 15.84 -4.34
N SER A 156 3.00 16.79 -3.45
CA SER A 156 3.87 17.17 -2.35
C SER A 156 3.91 16.15 -1.20
N MET A 157 3.03 15.14 -1.19
CA MET A 157 3.05 14.08 -0.18
C MET A 157 4.19 13.08 -0.41
N VAL A 158 4.76 13.03 -1.62
CA VAL A 158 5.83 12.09 -1.94
C VAL A 158 7.11 12.48 -1.20
N CYS A 159 7.65 11.55 -0.43
CA CYS A 159 8.97 11.73 0.17
C CYS A 159 10.05 11.64 -0.92
N PRO A 160 10.86 12.68 -1.15
CA PRO A 160 12.01 12.58 -2.03
C PRO A 160 13.01 11.58 -1.44
N VAL A 161 13.85 11.00 -2.30
CA VAL A 161 14.95 10.13 -1.87
C VAL A 161 15.84 10.91 -0.89
N PRO A 162 15.94 10.49 0.38
CA PRO A 162 16.79 11.17 1.35
C PRO A 162 18.26 11.09 0.92
N ASN A 163 19.04 12.12 1.26
CA ASN A 163 20.50 12.04 1.15
C ASN A 163 21.05 10.94 2.06
N GLU A 164 22.24 10.39 1.77
CA GLU A 164 22.82 9.26 2.52
C GLU A 164 22.89 9.50 4.05
N ASP A 165 23.13 10.74 4.47
CA ASP A 165 23.22 11.12 5.89
C ASP A 165 21.86 11.44 6.54
N GLN A 166 20.78 11.54 5.76
CA GLN A 166 19.45 11.90 6.25
C GLN A 166 18.70 10.64 6.70
N LEU A 167 18.53 10.49 8.02
CA LEU A 167 17.67 9.45 8.56
C LEU A 167 16.20 9.72 8.16
N LEU A 168 15.57 8.72 7.55
CA LEU A 168 14.14 8.72 7.29
C LEU A 168 13.40 8.34 8.58
N THR A 169 12.76 9.33 9.20
CA THR A 169 12.02 9.21 10.47
C THR A 169 10.61 9.77 10.31
N LEU A 170 9.67 9.37 11.18
CA LEU A 170 8.32 9.95 11.15
C LEU A 170 8.35 11.46 11.40
N ALA A 171 9.20 11.91 12.33
CA ALA A 171 9.35 13.33 12.65
C ALA A 171 9.83 14.13 11.42
N TYR A 172 10.79 13.60 10.66
CA TYR A 172 11.26 14.22 9.42
C TYR A 172 10.15 14.31 8.38
N MET A 173 9.42 13.22 8.16
CA MET A 173 8.34 13.19 7.17
C MET A 173 7.21 14.17 7.53
N GLN A 174 6.73 14.12 8.77
CA GLN A 174 5.67 15.01 9.27
C GLN A 174 6.06 16.49 9.22
N ALA A 175 7.32 16.81 9.54
CA ALA A 175 7.81 18.20 9.51
C ALA A 175 7.86 18.80 8.09
N ASN A 176 7.98 17.95 7.06
CA ASN A 176 8.06 18.37 5.66
C ASN A 176 6.75 18.11 4.88
N GLY A 177 5.72 17.55 5.53
CA GLY A 177 4.46 17.20 4.88
C GLY A 177 4.54 15.96 3.97
N PHE A 178 5.56 15.13 4.13
CA PHE A 178 5.70 13.87 3.39
C PHE A 178 4.88 12.77 4.05
N GLN A 179 4.21 11.96 3.24
CA GLN A 179 3.27 10.92 3.68
C GLN A 179 3.33 9.62 2.86
N SER A 180 3.99 9.60 1.69
CA SER A 180 4.15 8.39 0.85
C SER A 180 5.55 8.24 0.27
#